data_AF-A0A938LLJ7-F1
#
_entry.id   AF-A0A938LLJ7-F1
#
_cell.length_a   1.000
_cell.length_b   1.000
_cell.length_c   1.000
_cell.angle_alpha   90.00
_cell.angle_beta   90.00
_cell.angle_gamma   90.00
#
_symmetry.space_group_name_H-M   'P 1'
#
loop_
_entity.id
_entity.type
_entity.pdbx_description
1 polymer ?
#
loop_
_entity_poly.entity_id
_entity_poly.type
_entity_poly.pdbx_seq_one_letter_code
_entity_poly.pdbx_strand_id
1 'polypeptide(L)' 'MIRLSGFADEIGPDLELQVRTLASEGLRFLELRGVWGKNVLDFTADERRRIEQRLGDAGVGVSAIGSPIGKVRIDES' A
#
# COMPACT_ATOMS: atom_id res chain seq x y z
N MET A 1 -18.27 10.11 -10.96
CA MET A 1 -18.22 9.11 -9.88
C MET A 1 -16.91 9.29 -9.13
N ILE A 2 -16.95 9.38 -7.80
CA ILE A 2 -15.77 9.56 -6.93
C ILE A 2 -15.16 8.17 -6.66
N ARG A 3 -13.83 8.06 -6.66
CA ARG A 3 -13.11 6.84 -6.26
C ARG A 3 -12.51 7.06 -4.89
N LEU A 4 -12.78 6.15 -3.96
CA LEU A 4 -12.21 6.18 -2.62
C LEU A 4 -10.94 5.31 -2.58
N SER A 5 -9.94 5.79 -1.86
CA SER A 5 -8.66 5.13 -1.60
C SER A 5 -8.28 5.32 -0.15
N GLY A 6 -7.40 4.48 0.39
CA GLY A 6 -6.93 4.58 1.77
C GLY A 6 -5.53 4.00 1.97
N PHE A 7 -4.92 4.37 3.10
CA PHE A 7 -3.65 3.81 3.57
C PHE A 7 -3.88 2.44 4.18
N ALA A 8 -3.77 1.40 3.36
CA ALA A 8 -4.08 0.04 3.79
C ALA A 8 -3.17 -0.46 4.93
N ASP A 9 -1.93 0.06 5.00
CA ASP A 9 -0.97 -0.30 6.02
C ASP A 9 -1.35 0.15 7.45
N GLU A 10 -2.34 1.03 7.62
CA GLU A 10 -2.90 1.38 8.93
C GLU A 10 -3.76 0.26 9.55
N ILE A 11 -4.23 -0.68 8.72
CA ILE A 11 -4.95 -1.89 9.17
C ILE A 11 -3.97 -2.88 9.80
N GLY A 12 -2.76 -2.98 9.24
CA GLY A 12 -1.72 -3.90 9.69
C GLY A 12 -0.66 -4.18 8.62
N PRO A 13 0.41 -4.91 8.97
CA PRO A 13 1.54 -5.12 8.07
C PRO A 13 1.27 -6.19 7.00
N ASP A 14 0.33 -7.10 7.20
CA ASP A 14 0.09 -8.21 6.27
C ASP A 14 -0.76 -7.80 5.06
N LEU A 15 -0.25 -8.04 3.85
CA LEU A 15 -0.93 -7.68 2.60
C LEU A 15 -2.34 -8.28 2.49
N GLU A 16 -2.52 -9.52 2.94
CA GLU A 16 -3.81 -10.20 2.81
C GLU A 16 -4.86 -9.55 3.71
N LEU A 17 -4.47 -9.23 4.94
CA LEU A 17 -5.30 -8.47 5.86
C LEU A 17 -5.67 -7.10 5.26
N GLN A 18 -4.70 -6.38 4.71
CA GLN A 18 -4.92 -5.08 4.07
C GLN A 18 -5.97 -5.16 2.96
N VAL A 19 -5.77 -6.08 2.01
CA VAL A 19 -6.62 -6.26 0.82
C VAL A 19 -8.02 -6.73 1.21
N ARG A 20 -8.14 -7.71 2.10
CA ARG A 20 -9.44 -8.25 2.56
C ARG A 20 -10.28 -7.17 3.23
N THR A 21 -9.67 -6.33 4.06
CA THR A 21 -10.38 -5.25 4.77
C THR A 21 -10.80 -4.15 3.80
N LEU A 22 -9.95 -3.74 2.83
CA LEU A 22 -10.38 -2.80 1.79
C LEU A 22 -11.58 -3.34 1.00
N ALA A 23 -11.55 -4.63 0.67
CA ALA A 23 -12.65 -5.27 -0.05
C ALA A 23 -13.96 -5.27 0.76
N SER A 24 -13.91 -5.52 2.08
CA SER A 24 -15.11 -5.50 2.95
C SER A 24 -15.74 -4.11 3.05
N GLU A 25 -14.92 -3.06 3.00
CA GLU A 25 -15.38 -1.67 3.02
C GLU A 25 -15.78 -1.14 1.62
N GLY A 26 -15.71 -1.97 0.58
CA GLY A 26 -16.05 -1.58 -0.79
C GLY A 26 -14.99 -0.71 -1.49
N LEU A 27 -13.79 -0.57 -0.93
CA LEU A 27 -12.68 0.12 -1.57
C LEU A 27 -12.04 -0.77 -2.63
N ARG A 28 -11.56 -0.13 -3.70
CA ARG A 28 -10.86 -0.79 -4.83
C ARG A 28 -9.53 -0.11 -5.15
N PHE A 29 -9.11 0.84 -4.34
CA PHE A 29 -7.84 1.54 -4.49
C PHE A 29 -7.16 1.69 -3.14
N LEU A 30 -5.83 1.70 -3.15
CA LEU A 30 -5.01 1.99 -1.98
C LEU A 30 -3.85 2.95 -2.31
N GLU A 31 -3.38 3.65 -1.29
CA GLU A 31 -2.13 4.40 -1.30
C GLU A 31 -1.00 3.52 -0.75
N LEU A 32 -0.09 3.10 -1.63
CA LEU A 32 0.92 2.08 -1.30
C LEU A 32 2.09 2.75 -0.57
N ARG A 33 2.13 2.57 0.75
CA ARG A 33 3.19 3.09 1.63
C ARG A 33 4.11 2.00 2.16
N GLY A 34 3.54 0.87 2.55
CA GLY A 34 4.30 -0.27 3.08
C GLY A 34 3.50 -1.56 3.18
N VAL A 35 4.22 -2.68 3.11
CA VAL A 35 3.70 -4.04 3.17
C VAL A 35 4.74 -4.91 3.86
N TRP A 36 4.31 -5.86 4.69
CA TRP A 36 5.13 -6.75 5.52
C TRP A 36 6.15 -5.99 6.40
N GLY A 37 5.76 -4.81 6.89
CA GLY A 37 6.62 -3.94 7.69
C GLY A 37 7.75 -3.25 6.90
N LYS A 38 7.79 -3.40 5.57
CA LYS A 38 8.76 -2.74 4.69
C LYS A 38 8.16 -1.52 4.03
N ASN A 39 8.96 -0.46 3.88
CA ASN A 39 8.57 0.70 3.10
C ASN A 39 8.53 0.35 1.61
N VAL A 40 7.68 1.04 0.84
CA VAL A 40 7.55 0.88 -0.61
C VAL A 40 8.88 1.06 -1.37
N LEU A 41 9.82 1.85 -0.85
CA LEU A 41 11.16 2.01 -1.42
C LEU A 41 12.08 0.79 -1.20
N ASP A 42 11.80 -0.04 -0.20
CA ASP A 42 12.64 -1.16 0.21
C ASP A 42 12.18 -2.50 -0.38
N PHE A 43 11.10 -2.52 -1.17
CA PHE A 43 10.63 -3.73 -1.80
C PHE A 43 11.64 -4.27 -2.80
N THR A 44 11.91 -5.57 -2.74
CA THR A 44 12.63 -6.31 -3.78
C THR A 44 11.78 -6.46 -5.04
N ALA A 45 12.40 -6.86 -6.16
CA ALA A 45 11.66 -7.13 -7.39
C ALA A 45 10.60 -8.23 -7.23
N ASP A 46 10.91 -9.27 -6.46
CA ASP A 46 9.99 -10.38 -6.23
C ASP A 46 8.84 -10.00 -5.29
N GLU A 47 9.12 -9.16 -4.28
CA GLU A 47 8.07 -8.59 -3.44
C GLU A 47 7.12 -7.71 -4.24
N ARG A 48 7.64 -6.86 -5.15
CA ARG A 48 6.80 -6.04 -6.04
C ARG A 48 5.88 -6.90 -6.90
N ARG A 49 6.41 -7.97 -7.52
CA ARG A 49 5.62 -8.91 -8.32
C ARG A 49 4.55 -9.60 -7.49
N ARG A 50 4.91 -10.05 -6.27
CA ARG A 50 3.96 -10.68 -5.35
C ARG A 50 2.85 -9.70 -4.95
N ILE A 51 3.18 -8.46 -4.64
CA ILE A 51 2.20 -7.42 -4.32
C ILE A 51 1.28 -7.18 -5.52
N GLU A 52 1.85 -6.96 -6.71
CA GLU A 52 1.10 -6.74 -7.95
C GLU A 52 0.11 -7.88 -8.24
N GLN A 53 0.54 -9.14 -8.12
CA GLN A 53 -0.32 -10.31 -8.30
C GLN A 53 -1.46 -10.33 -7.30
N ARG A 54 -1.19 -10.16 -6.00
CA ARG A 54 -2.25 -10.20 -4.97
C ARG A 54 -3.26 -9.07 -5.13
N LEU A 55 -2.79 -7.87 -5.47
CA LEU A 55 -3.67 -6.73 -5.75
C LEU A 55 -4.52 -6.98 -7.00
N GLY A 56 -3.94 -7.55 -8.05
CA GLY A 56 -4.64 -7.97 -9.26
C GLY A 56 -5.72 -9.01 -8.99
N ASP A 57 -5.39 -10.07 -8.26
CA ASP A 57 -6.32 -11.15 -7.87
C ASP A 57 -7.53 -10.61 -7.08
N ALA A 58 -7.32 -9.57 -6.28
CA ALA A 58 -8.36 -8.94 -5.46
C ALA A 58 -9.10 -7.79 -6.17
N GLY A 59 -8.70 -7.43 -7.39
CA GLY A 59 -9.27 -6.30 -8.11
C GLY A 59 -9.02 -4.95 -7.43
N VAL A 60 -7.89 -4.80 -6.72
CA VAL A 60 -7.49 -3.58 -6.02
C VAL A 60 -6.37 -2.89 -6.82
N GLY A 61 -6.55 -1.61 -7.12
CA GLY A 61 -5.52 -0.78 -7.78
C GLY A 61 -4.67 0.01 -6.78
N VAL A 62 -3.48 0.43 -7.21
CA VAL A 62 -2.70 1.44 -6.50
C VAL A 62 -3.04 2.81 -7.07
N SER A 63 -3.57 3.72 -6.25
CA SER A 63 -3.91 5.09 -6.70
C SER A 63 -2.75 6.07 -6.52
N ALA A 64 -1.91 5.86 -5.51
CA ALA A 64 -0.77 6.70 -5.19
C ALA A 64 0.31 5.90 -4.46
N ILE A 65 1.54 6.42 -4.47
CA ILE A 65 2.65 5.91 -3.66
C ILE A 65 2.79 6.82 -2.44
N GLY A 66 2.60 6.25 -1.24
CA GLY A 66 2.84 6.92 0.03
C GLY A 66 4.34 7.04 0.29
N SER A 67 5.00 7.95 -0.41
CA SER A 67 6.45 8.10 -0.38
C SER A 67 6.97 8.52 1.00
N PRO A 68 8.10 7.97 1.47
CA PRO A 68 8.80 8.50 2.64
C PRO A 68 9.60 9.79 2.33
N ILE A 69 9.69 10.20 1.06
CA ILE A 69 10.44 11.40 0.66
C ILE A 69 9.83 12.62 1.36
N GLY A 70 10.67 13.40 2.03
CA GLY A 70 10.26 14.56 2.82
C GLY A 70 10.00 14.27 4.30
N LYS A 71 10.05 13.00 4.74
CA LYS A 71 10.11 12.64 6.18
C LYS A 71 11.54 12.78 6.73
N VAL A 72 12.14 13.94 6.53
CA VAL A 72 13.45 14.30 7.09
C VAL A 72 13.27 14.96 8.44
N ARG A 73 14.24 14.80 9.35
CA ARG A 73 14.20 15.56 10.60
C ARG A 73 14.45 17.04 10.30
N ILE A 74 13.86 17.93 11.09
CA ILE A 74 14.02 19.39 10.91
C ILE A 74 15.50 19.82 11.04
N ASP A 75 16.31 19.03 11.74
CA ASP A 75 17.75 19.23 11.98
C ASP A 75 18.66 18.43 11.02
N GLU A 76 18.10 17.66 10.08
CA GLU A 76 18.90 16.93 9.09
C GLU A 76 19.26 17.86 7.93
N SER A 77 20.56 18.10 7.75
CA SER A 77 21.16 18.87 6.64
C SER A 77 21.68 17.94 5.54
#